data_AF-A0A7L5Z4A2-F1
#
_entry.id   AF-A0A7L5Z4A2-F1
#
_cell.length_a   1.000
_cell.length_b   1.000
_cell.length_c   1.000
_cell.angle_alpha   90.00
_cell.angle_beta   90.00
_cell.angle_gamma   90.00
#
_symmetry.space_group_name_H-M   'P 1'
#
loop_
_entity.id
_entity.type
_entity.pdbx_description
1 polymer ?
#
loop_
_entity_poly.entity_id
_entity_poly.type
_entity_poly.pdbx_seq_one_letter_code
_entity_poly.pdbx_strand_id
1 'polypeptide(L)'
;MRGSGILLIVLVFGHLFVNLMVGEGIHRIDFAFVAGKWANPFWQVWDLAMLWLAQLHGANGLRTIINDYTTKDTSRFVLKTLLYFSVLVVLALGTLVIFTFDPCADPTQAAKLAACQ
;
A
#
# COMPACT_ATOMS: atom_id res chain seq x y z
N MET A 1 -4.69 -16.48 -1.02
CA MET A 1 -3.81 -17.04 0.03
C MET A 1 -2.54 -17.60 -0.57
N ARG A 2 -2.54 -18.76 -1.25
CA ARG A 2 -1.27 -19.36 -1.71
C ARG A 2 -0.57 -18.56 -2.82
N GLY A 3 -1.24 -18.33 -3.95
CA GLY A 3 -0.66 -17.58 -5.07
C GLY A 3 -0.27 -16.14 -4.70
N SER A 4 -1.18 -15.41 -4.06
CA SER A 4 -0.88 -14.05 -3.57
C SER A 4 0.24 -14.03 -2.53
N GLY A 5 0.36 -15.05 -1.67
CA GLY A 5 1.44 -15.12 -0.68
C GLY A 5 2.83 -15.24 -1.31
N ILE A 6 2.98 -16.08 -2.33
CA ILE A 6 4.27 -16.25 -3.03
C ILE A 6 4.69 -14.94 -3.71
N LEU A 7 3.77 -14.29 -4.42
CA LEU A 7 4.03 -12.98 -5.05
C LEU A 7 4.38 -11.91 -4.01
N LEU A 8 3.66 -11.88 -2.89
CA LEU A 8 3.88 -10.90 -1.83
C LEU A 8 5.25 -11.02 -1.16
N ILE A 9 5.88 -12.21 -1.12
CA ILE A 9 7.26 -12.32 -0.65
C ILE A 9 8.16 -11.39 -1.47
N VAL A 10 8.11 -11.49 -2.81
CA VAL A 10 8.95 -10.64 -3.67
C VAL A 10 8.57 -9.17 -3.53
N LEU A 11 7.26 -8.85 -3.61
CA LEU A 11 6.78 -7.48 -3.58
C LEU A 11 7.12 -6.75 -2.27
N VAL A 12 6.81 -7.37 -1.14
CA VAL A 12 6.97 -6.77 0.19
C VAL A 12 8.45 -6.70 0.56
N PHE A 13 9.23 -7.78 0.37
CA PHE A 13 10.66 -7.73 0.69
C PHE A 13 11.42 -6.77 -0.22
N GLY A 14 11.10 -6.70 -1.51
CA GLY A 14 11.70 -5.71 -2.40
C GLY A 14 11.38 -4.28 -1.96
N HIS A 15 10.14 -4.01 -1.56
CA HIS A 15 9.75 -2.70 -1.03
C HIS A 15 10.45 -2.35 0.27
N LEU A 16 10.48 -3.27 1.24
CA LEU A 16 11.18 -3.06 2.51
C LEU A 16 12.68 -2.85 2.28
N PHE A 17 13.31 -3.66 1.42
CA PHE A 17 14.74 -3.57 1.14
C PHE A 17 15.13 -2.23 0.52
N VAL A 18 14.43 -1.79 -0.53
CA VAL A 18 14.72 -0.53 -1.22
C VAL A 18 14.50 0.69 -0.31
N ASN A 19 13.50 0.63 0.56
CA ASN A 19 13.18 1.74 1.46
C ASN A 19 14.03 1.75 2.74
N LEU A 20 14.47 0.60 3.25
CA LEU A 20 15.15 0.51 4.57
C LEU A 20 16.64 0.22 4.50
N MET A 21 17.13 -0.46 3.44
CA MET A 21 18.51 -0.94 3.36
C MET A 21 19.36 -0.22 2.31
N VAL A 22 18.76 0.57 1.41
CA VAL A 22 19.46 1.26 0.32
C VAL A 22 19.58 2.76 0.60
N GLY A 23 20.75 3.34 0.30
CA GLY A 23 21.03 4.74 0.57
C GLY A 23 21.07 5.01 2.08
N GLU A 24 20.33 6.02 2.54
CA GLU A 24 20.25 6.38 3.96
C GLU A 24 19.11 5.67 4.72
N GLY A 25 18.53 4.61 4.14
CA GLY A 25 17.48 3.81 4.77
C GLY A 25 16.22 4.62 5.08
N ILE A 26 15.65 4.46 6.27
CA ILE A 26 14.40 5.17 6.65
C ILE A 26 14.56 6.71 6.65
N HIS A 27 15.76 7.23 6.90
CA HIS A 27 15.99 8.66 7.13
C HIS A 27 15.83 9.53 5.88
N ARG A 28 15.91 8.95 4.69
CA ARG A 28 15.66 9.65 3.41
C ARG A 28 14.20 9.64 2.97
N ILE A 29 13.31 8.93 3.67
CA ILE A 29 11.92 8.78 3.22
C ILE A 29 11.15 10.06 3.55
N ASP A 30 11.02 10.91 2.55
CA ASP A 30 10.22 12.14 2.58
C ASP A 30 9.37 12.26 1.30
N PHE A 31 8.71 13.42 1.14
CA PHE A 31 7.89 13.70 -0.04
C PHE A 31 8.70 13.64 -1.35
N ALA A 32 9.93 14.17 -1.35
CA ALA A 32 10.77 14.21 -2.54
C ALA A 32 11.25 12.81 -2.96
N PHE A 33 11.55 11.95 -1.99
CA PHE A 33 11.86 10.55 -2.23
C PHE A 33 10.68 9.80 -2.86
N VAL A 34 9.46 9.96 -2.33
CA VAL A 34 8.25 9.36 -2.91
C VAL A 34 8.00 9.90 -4.32
N ALA A 35 8.13 11.22 -4.52
CA ALA A 35 7.97 11.86 -5.82
C ALA A 35 8.96 11.31 -6.85
N GLY A 36 10.25 11.21 -6.51
CA GLY A 36 11.27 10.64 -7.38
C GLY A 36 11.06 9.16 -7.68
N LYS A 37 10.59 8.38 -6.69
CA LYS A 37 10.27 6.96 -6.88
C LYS A 37 9.09 6.78 -7.82
N TRP A 38 7.99 7.50 -7.60
CA TRP A 38 6.78 7.41 -8.41
C TRP A 38 6.85 8.14 -9.75
N ALA A 39 7.91 8.91 -10.02
CA ALA A 39 8.23 9.38 -11.37
C ALA A 39 8.55 8.22 -12.34
N ASN A 40 8.93 7.04 -11.83
CA ASN A 40 9.07 5.83 -12.62
C ASN A 40 7.81 4.94 -12.49
N PRO A 41 7.07 4.68 -13.60
CA PRO A 41 5.86 3.87 -13.60
C PRO A 41 6.03 2.45 -13.04
N PHE A 42 7.24 1.89 -13.10
CA PHE A 42 7.55 0.59 -12.49
C PHE A 42 7.17 0.56 -11.01
N TRP A 43 7.52 1.60 -10.25
CA TRP A 43 7.24 1.66 -8.82
C TRP A 43 5.77 1.90 -8.52
N GLN A 44 5.06 2.65 -9.37
CA GLN A 44 3.61 2.83 -9.25
C GLN A 44 2.89 1.48 -9.40
N VAL A 45 3.25 0.69 -10.42
CA VAL A 45 2.68 -0.65 -10.63
C VAL A 45 3.06 -1.61 -9.50
N TRP A 46 4.32 -1.55 -9.03
CA TRP A 46 4.78 -2.37 -7.91
C TRP A 46 3.98 -2.10 -6.63
N ASP A 47 3.84 -0.82 -6.25
CA ASP A 47 3.12 -0.42 -5.05
C ASP A 47 1.60 -0.65 -5.20
N LEU A 48 1.02 -0.48 -6.40
CA LEU A 48 -0.39 -0.82 -6.68
C LEU A 48 -0.64 -2.34 -6.54
N ALA A 49 0.20 -3.16 -7.16
CA ALA A 49 0.08 -4.61 -7.09
C ALA A 49 0.19 -5.09 -5.64
N MET A 50 1.13 -4.52 -4.87
CA MET A 50 1.28 -4.85 -3.46
C MET A 50 0.10 -4.38 -2.62
N LEU A 51 -0.41 -3.16 -2.83
CA LEU A 51 -1.61 -2.64 -2.15
C LEU A 51 -2.78 -3.62 -2.29
N TRP A 52 -3.09 -4.00 -3.53
CA TRP A 52 -4.22 -4.88 -3.81
C TRP A 52 -3.98 -6.30 -3.29
N LEU A 53 -2.83 -6.89 -3.58
CA LEU A 53 -2.53 -8.26 -3.15
C LEU A 53 -2.43 -8.36 -1.63
N ALA A 54 -1.75 -7.43 -0.96
CA ALA A 54 -1.56 -7.48 0.49
C ALA A 54 -2.88 -7.26 1.22
N GLN A 55 -3.68 -6.26 0.83
CA GLN A 55 -4.94 -5.97 1.48
C GLN A 55 -5.94 -7.12 1.32
N LEU A 56 -6.07 -7.68 0.10
CA LEU A 56 -6.98 -8.80 -0.14
C LEU A 56 -6.48 -10.12 0.50
N HIS A 57 -5.17 -10.36 0.50
CA HIS A 57 -4.58 -11.52 1.17
C HIS A 57 -4.80 -11.43 2.69
N GLY A 58 -4.48 -10.28 3.30
CA GLY A 58 -4.66 -10.01 4.72
C GLY A 58 -6.14 -10.08 5.11
N ALA A 59 -7.03 -9.50 4.32
CA ALA A 59 -8.47 -9.54 4.57
C ALA A 59 -9.04 -10.96 4.55
N ASN A 60 -8.63 -11.80 3.60
CA ASN A 60 -9.07 -13.19 3.59
C ASN A 60 -8.51 -13.96 4.80
N GLY A 61 -7.31 -13.62 5.30
CA GLY A 61 -6.74 -14.21 6.51
C GLY A 61 -7.51 -13.79 7.76
N LEU A 62 -7.77 -12.49 7.91
CA LEU A 62 -8.54 -11.96 9.02
C LEU A 62 -9.99 -12.44 9.00
N ARG A 63 -10.59 -12.68 7.82
CA ARG A 63 -11.90 -13.33 7.71
C ARG A 63 -11.89 -14.72 8.34
N THR A 64 -10.85 -15.52 8.10
CA THR A 64 -10.68 -16.83 8.75
C THR A 64 -10.56 -16.67 10.26
N ILE A 65 -9.69 -15.77 10.73
CA ILE A 65 -9.53 -15.47 12.17
C ILE A 65 -10.86 -15.06 12.81
N ILE A 66 -11.65 -14.17 12.17
CA ILE A 66 -12.95 -13.74 12.68
C ILE A 66 -13.92 -14.92 12.78
N ASN A 67 -13.92 -15.83 11.80
CA ASN A 67 -14.77 -17.03 11.85
C ASN A 67 -14.39 -17.96 12.99
N ASP A 68 -13.09 -18.12 13.25
CA ASP A 68 -12.57 -19.11 14.19
C ASP A 68 -12.64 -18.60 15.64
N TYR A 69 -12.46 -17.29 15.86
CA TYR A 69 -12.34 -16.71 17.20
C TYR A 69 -13.59 -15.95 17.69
N THR A 70 -14.58 -15.70 16.83
CA THR A 70 -15.80 -15.00 17.24
C THR A 70 -16.95 -15.97 17.46
N THR A 71 -17.44 -16.07 18.69
CA THR A 71 -18.49 -17.03 19.08
C THR A 71 -19.90 -16.54 18.79
N LYS A 72 -20.18 -15.25 19.00
CA LYS A 72 -21.51 -14.64 18.78
C LYS A 72 -21.71 -14.22 17.32
N ASP A 73 -22.88 -14.52 16.76
CA ASP A 73 -23.21 -14.19 15.37
C ASP A 73 -23.23 -12.68 15.11
N THR A 74 -23.79 -11.88 16.03
CA THR A 74 -23.82 -10.42 15.91
C THR A 74 -22.40 -9.83 15.87
N SER A 75 -21.51 -10.28 16.75
CA SER A 75 -20.12 -9.82 16.76
C SER A 75 -19.39 -10.23 15.48
N ARG A 76 -19.62 -11.45 14.99
CA ARG A 76 -19.01 -11.95 13.75
C ARG A 76 -19.48 -11.13 12.54
N PHE A 77 -20.76 -10.78 12.49
CA PHE A 77 -21.32 -9.91 11.47
C PHE A 77 -20.68 -8.52 11.51
N VAL A 78 -20.65 -7.87 12.67
CA VAL A 78 -20.06 -6.53 12.84
C VAL A 78 -18.58 -6.53 12.42
N LEU A 79 -17.78 -7.49 12.90
CA LEU A 79 -16.36 -7.57 12.58
C LEU A 79 -16.10 -7.78 11.08
N LYS A 80 -16.89 -8.63 10.41
CA LYS A 80 -16.78 -8.81 8.95
C LYS A 80 -17.18 -7.56 8.18
N THR A 81 -18.22 -6.86 8.62
CA THR A 81 -18.64 -5.60 8.00
C THR A 81 -17.54 -4.55 8.12
N LEU A 82 -16.95 -4.39 9.31
CA LEU A 82 -15.81 -3.49 9.53
C LEU A 82 -14.59 -3.87 8.67
N LEU A 83 -14.30 -5.17 8.56
CA LEU A 83 -13.23 -5.69 7.72
C LEU A 83 -13.45 -5.34 6.24
N TYR A 84 -14.63 -5.60 5.69
CA TYR A 84 -14.88 -5.30 4.27
C TYR A 84 -14.94 -3.79 4.00
N PHE A 85 -15.47 -3.01 4.96
CA PHE A 85 -15.45 -1.56 4.86
C PHE A 85 -14.01 -1.02 4.86
N SER A 86 -13.14 -1.50 5.77
CA SER A 86 -11.74 -1.07 5.79
C SER A 86 -10.97 -1.47 4.54
N VAL A 87 -11.23 -2.66 3.99
CA VAL A 87 -10.70 -3.08 2.68
C VAL A 87 -11.09 -2.11 1.59
N LEU A 88 -12.38 -1.77 1.49
CA LEU A 88 -12.87 -0.83 0.49
C LEU A 88 -12.19 0.54 0.63
N VAL A 89 -12.14 1.09 1.85
CA VAL A 89 -11.53 2.39 2.11
C VAL A 89 -10.05 2.40 1.74
N VAL A 90 -9.27 1.42 2.20
CA VAL A 90 -7.82 1.37 1.95
C VAL A 90 -7.51 1.16 0.47
N LEU A 91 -8.24 0.26 -0.22
CA LEU A 91 -8.03 0.04 -1.65
C LEU A 91 -8.41 1.26 -2.48
N ALA A 92 -9.56 1.88 -2.18
CA ALA A 92 -10.02 3.05 -2.92
C ALA A 92 -9.08 4.24 -2.69
N LEU A 93 -8.77 4.57 -1.43
CA LEU A 93 -7.90 5.69 -1.10
C LEU A 93 -6.48 5.46 -1.60
N GLY A 94 -5.91 4.28 -1.39
CA GLY A 94 -4.55 3.97 -1.87
C GLY A 94 -4.43 4.01 -3.39
N THR A 95 -5.43 3.46 -4.11
CA THR A 95 -5.46 3.51 -5.58
C THR A 95 -5.62 4.94 -6.07
N LEU A 96 -6.51 5.73 -5.44
CA LEU A 96 -6.66 7.15 -5.74
C LEU A 96 -5.33 7.88 -5.56
N VAL A 97 -4.67 7.74 -4.40
CA VAL A 97 -3.39 8.39 -4.11
C VAL A 97 -2.34 8.02 -5.16
N ILE A 98 -2.19 6.75 -5.54
CA ILE A 98 -1.18 6.34 -6.54
C ILE A 98 -1.40 7.05 -7.90
N PHE A 99 -2.65 7.16 -8.35
CA PHE A 99 -2.96 7.67 -9.68
C PHE A 99 -3.25 9.17 -9.74
N THR A 100 -3.54 9.82 -8.61
CA THR A 100 -3.76 11.27 -8.53
C THR A 100 -2.63 12.00 -7.81
N PHE A 101 -1.52 11.32 -7.52
CA PHE A 101 -0.34 11.96 -6.97
C PHE A 101 0.34 12.81 -8.05
N ASP A 102 0.31 14.12 -7.85
CA ASP A 102 1.03 15.10 -8.66
C ASP A 102 2.02 15.86 -7.74
N PRO A 103 3.33 15.58 -7.81
CA PRO A 103 4.31 16.27 -7.00
C PRO A 103 4.56 17.72 -7.44
N CYS A 104 4.04 18.13 -8.60
CA CYS A 104 4.30 19.42 -9.23
C CYS A 104 3.08 20.35 -9.21
N ALA A 105 1.97 19.93 -8.59
CA ALA A 105 0.73 20.72 -8.51
C ALA A 105 0.90 22.07 -7.80
N ASP A 106 1.83 22.16 -6.85
CA ASP A 106 2.22 23.41 -6.19
C ASP A 106 3.51 23.96 -6.81
N PRO A 107 3.49 25.12 -7.50
CA PRO A 107 4.67 25.71 -8.12
C PRO A 107 5.82 25.98 -7.15
N THR A 108 5.51 26.24 -5.87
CA THR A 108 6.53 26.53 -4.85
C THR A 108 7.29 25.27 -4.43
N GLN A 109 6.64 24.11 -4.50
CA GLN A 109 7.23 22.80 -4.26
C GLN A 109 7.95 22.29 -5.52
N ALA A 110 7.30 22.43 -6.69
CA ALA A 110 7.81 21.96 -7.98
C ALA A 110 9.22 22.47 -8.27
N ALA A 111 9.50 23.75 -8.00
CA ALA A 111 10.82 24.35 -8.22
C ALA A 111 11.95 23.68 -7.43
N LYS A 112 11.64 22.97 -6.34
CA LYS A 112 12.60 22.30 -5.44
C LYS A 112 12.72 20.79 -5.70
N LEU A 113 11.87 20.23 -6.54
CA LEU A 113 11.77 18.79 -6.78
C LEU A 113 12.42 18.42 -8.10
N ALA A 114 13.44 17.58 -8.06
CA ALA A 114 14.08 17.04 -9.28
C ALA A 114 13.10 16.24 -10.16
N ALA A 115 12.04 15.68 -9.58
CA ALA A 115 10.98 14.98 -10.32
C ALA A 115 10.10 15.90 -11.18
N CYS A 116 10.19 17.22 -10.97
CA CYS A 116 9.39 18.25 -11.65
C CYS A 116 10.21 19.10 -12.64
N GLN A 117 11.50 18.80 -12.81
CA GLN A 117 12.42 19.50 -13.71
C GLN A 117 12.65 18.69 -14.98
#